data_AF-X1MA96-F1
#
_entry.id   AF-X1MA96-F1
#
_cell.length_a   1.000
_cell.length_b   1.000
_cell.length_c   1.000
_cell.angle_alpha   90.00
_cell.angle_beta   90.00
_cell.angle_gamma   90.00
#
_symmetry.space_group_name_H-M   'P 1'
#
loop_
_entity.id
_entity.type
_entity.pdbx_description
1 polymer ?
#
loop_
_entity_poly.entity_id
_entity_poly.type
_entity_poly.pdbx_seq_one_letter_code
_entity_poly.pdbx_strand_id
1 'polypeptide(L)'
;MAGILYVGWLLSYFVALRGGYHPLLITETTGRTLVFFALFTTFGSDITAFFTGRAWGRHYLAPNISPGKTWEGAIAGVLGAIIVSLLFTLPKLFTIPNPLYLQDFSYGQAIVLGLLVSIFGQLGDLVESLLKRNMGVKDSGKLIPGHGGVLDRMDSVVFAGVVVYYYVIWAI
;
A
#
# COMPACT_ATOMS: atom_id res chain seq x y z
N MET A 1 -17.17 11.64 -11.57
CA MET A 1 -16.33 10.64 -12.26
C MET A 1 -15.09 10.27 -11.47
N ALA A 2 -14.23 11.23 -11.07
CA ALA A 2 -13.01 10.94 -10.31
C ALA A 2 -13.22 10.10 -9.04
N GLY A 3 -14.22 10.42 -8.20
CA GLY A 3 -14.50 9.63 -6.99
C GLY A 3 -14.95 8.18 -7.24
N ILE A 4 -15.69 7.92 -8.32
CA ILE A 4 -16.12 6.56 -8.70
C ILE A 4 -14.90 5.72 -9.08
N LEU A 5 -13.99 6.29 -9.87
CA LEU A 5 -12.77 5.59 -10.29
C LEU A 5 -11.79 5.45 -9.12
N TYR A 6 -11.53 6.54 -8.40
CA TYR A 6 -10.52 6.59 -7.34
C TYR A 6 -10.92 5.77 -6.11
N VAL A 7 -12.15 5.95 -5.61
CA VAL A 7 -12.61 5.24 -4.41
C VAL A 7 -13.26 3.93 -4.80
N GLY A 8 -14.25 3.97 -5.69
CA GLY A 8 -15.05 2.79 -6.03
C GLY A 8 -14.24 1.72 -6.76
N TRP A 9 -13.65 2.07 -7.90
CA TRP A 9 -12.97 1.09 -8.75
C TRP A 9 -11.65 0.61 -8.14
N LEU A 10 -10.78 1.49 -7.65
CA LEU A 10 -9.49 1.06 -7.07
C LEU A 10 -9.66 0.23 -5.78
N LEU A 11 -10.59 0.59 -4.88
CA LEU A 11 -10.83 -0.23 -3.68
C LEU A 11 -11.53 -1.56 -3.98
N SER A 12 -12.25 -1.67 -5.10
CA SER A 12 -12.88 -2.94 -5.49
C SER A 12 -11.86 -4.07 -5.70
N TYR A 13 -10.59 -3.75 -5.96
CA TYR A 13 -9.54 -4.76 -6.11
C TYR A 13 -9.23 -5.50 -4.81
N PHE A 14 -9.51 -4.94 -3.63
CA PHE A 14 -9.44 -5.70 -2.38
C PHE A 14 -10.50 -6.81 -2.29
N VAL A 15 -11.66 -6.59 -2.92
CA VAL A 15 -12.69 -7.64 -3.07
C VAL A 15 -12.27 -8.61 -4.16
N ALA A 16 -11.70 -8.13 -5.27
CA ALA A 16 -11.22 -8.99 -6.35
C ALA A 16 -10.09 -9.93 -5.91
N LEU A 17 -9.23 -9.51 -4.97
CA LEU A 17 -8.22 -10.35 -4.32
C LEU A 17 -8.83 -11.52 -3.52
N ARG A 18 -10.12 -11.47 -3.17
CA ARG A 18 -10.81 -12.51 -2.40
C ARG A 18 -11.59 -13.52 -3.25
N GLY A 19 -11.83 -13.25 -4.53
CA GLY A 19 -12.74 -14.05 -5.35
C GLY A 19 -12.42 -14.06 -6.85
N GLY A 20 -11.14 -13.88 -7.20
CA GLY A 20 -10.70 -13.87 -8.59
C GLY A 20 -10.64 -15.26 -9.24
N TYR A 21 -10.64 -15.30 -10.57
CA TYR A 21 -10.55 -16.55 -11.36
C TYR A 21 -9.15 -17.18 -11.39
N HIS A 22 -8.15 -16.55 -10.78
CA HIS A 22 -6.77 -17.04 -10.77
C HIS A 22 -6.58 -18.16 -9.75
N PRO A 23 -5.82 -19.24 -10.03
CA PRO A 23 -5.65 -20.37 -9.11
C PRO A 23 -5.29 -19.98 -7.66
N LEU A 24 -4.45 -18.95 -7.49
CA LEU A 24 -4.08 -18.43 -6.15
C LEU A 24 -5.19 -17.62 -5.47
N LEU A 25 -6.15 -17.08 -6.20
CA LEU A 25 -7.25 -16.26 -5.69
C LEU A 25 -8.53 -17.08 -5.43
N ILE A 26 -8.59 -18.32 -5.91
CA ILE A 26 -9.72 -19.24 -5.71
C ILE A 26 -9.79 -19.70 -4.23
N THR A 27 -8.65 -19.82 -3.57
CA THR A 27 -8.62 -20.22 -2.15
C THR A 27 -8.83 -19.01 -1.26
N GLU A 28 -9.93 -19.00 -0.51
CA GLU A 28 -10.29 -17.95 0.46
C GLU A 28 -9.14 -17.56 1.41
N THR A 29 -8.32 -18.54 1.82
CA THR A 29 -7.17 -18.29 2.70
C THR A 29 -6.08 -17.46 2.04
N THR A 30 -5.76 -17.75 0.77
CA THR A 30 -4.71 -17.06 0.03
C THR A 30 -5.15 -15.65 -0.34
N GLY A 31 -6.39 -15.49 -0.83
CA GLY A 31 -6.95 -14.17 -1.11
C GLY A 31 -7.00 -13.27 0.13
N ARG A 32 -7.38 -13.82 1.29
CA ARG A 32 -7.33 -13.11 2.58
C ARG A 32 -5.91 -12.68 2.93
N THR A 33 -4.94 -13.57 2.74
CA THR A 33 -3.53 -13.27 3.00
C THR A 33 -3.00 -12.17 2.11
N LEU A 34 -3.38 -12.13 0.84
CA LEU A 34 -3.00 -11.04 -0.08
C LEU A 34 -3.59 -9.68 0.32
N VAL A 35 -4.82 -9.67 0.85
CA VAL A 35 -5.41 -8.45 1.41
C VAL A 35 -4.61 -7.97 2.62
N PHE A 36 -4.30 -8.85 3.57
CA PHE A 36 -3.47 -8.47 4.72
C PHE A 36 -2.08 -8.03 4.30
N PHE A 37 -1.46 -8.75 3.36
CA PHE A 37 -0.18 -8.38 2.78
C PHE A 37 -0.20 -6.95 2.21
N ALA A 38 -1.22 -6.60 1.40
CA ALA A 38 -1.34 -5.27 0.82
C ALA A 38 -1.44 -4.19 1.91
N LEU A 39 -2.28 -4.43 2.94
CA LEU A 39 -2.47 -3.49 4.04
C LEU A 39 -1.21 -3.32 4.89
N PHE A 40 -0.63 -4.42 5.39
CA PHE A 40 0.53 -4.36 6.28
C PHE A 40 1.78 -3.84 5.57
N THR A 41 1.98 -4.19 4.31
CA THR A 41 3.09 -3.67 3.50
C THR A 41 2.96 -2.16 3.31
N THR A 42 1.74 -1.67 3.03
CA THR A 42 1.45 -0.23 2.93
C THR A 42 1.68 0.47 4.26
N PHE A 43 1.14 -0.06 5.35
CA PHE A 43 1.35 0.52 6.69
C PHE A 43 2.83 0.52 7.10
N GLY A 44 3.57 -0.53 6.79
CA GLY A 44 5.01 -0.58 6.99
C GLY A 44 5.74 0.52 6.22
N SER A 45 5.35 0.75 4.97
CA SER A 45 5.86 1.87 4.16
C SER A 45 5.59 3.22 4.82
N ASP A 46 4.34 3.47 5.24
CA ASP A 46 3.94 4.76 5.79
C ASP A 46 4.59 5.04 7.14
N ILE A 47 4.67 4.03 8.00
CA ILE A 47 5.34 4.11 9.32
C ILE A 47 6.81 4.46 9.14
N THR A 48 7.53 3.70 8.31
CA THR A 48 8.97 3.92 8.12
C THR A 48 9.25 5.24 7.42
N ALA A 49 8.46 5.60 6.40
CA ALA A 49 8.57 6.89 5.74
C ALA A 49 8.32 8.07 6.69
N PHE A 50 7.32 7.95 7.56
CA PHE A 50 6.99 8.98 8.54
C PHE A 50 8.11 9.18 9.57
N PHE A 51 8.58 8.10 10.21
CA PHE A 51 9.59 8.20 11.26
C PHE A 51 10.94 8.66 10.71
N THR A 52 11.39 8.10 9.58
CA THR A 52 12.65 8.52 8.94
C THR A 52 12.54 9.92 8.36
N GLY A 53 11.43 10.25 7.71
CA GLY A 53 11.20 11.60 7.18
C GLY A 53 11.19 12.66 8.28
N ARG A 54 10.62 12.35 9.45
CA ARG A 54 10.61 13.25 10.61
C ARG A 54 11.97 13.37 11.30
N ALA A 55 12.70 12.28 11.43
CA ALA A 55 13.98 12.26 12.14
C ALA A 55 15.15 12.80 11.31
N TRP A 56 15.18 12.48 10.01
CA TRP A 56 16.33 12.73 9.13
C TRP A 56 15.97 13.40 7.80
N GLY A 57 14.71 13.72 7.56
CA GLY A 57 14.29 14.35 6.31
C GLY A 57 14.92 15.72 6.10
N ARG A 58 15.55 15.90 4.95
CA ARG A 58 16.18 17.18 4.55
C ARG A 58 15.71 17.64 3.18
N HIS A 59 15.44 16.69 2.27
CA HIS A 59 15.05 17.00 0.90
C HIS A 59 13.56 16.75 0.69
N TYR A 60 12.79 17.82 0.55
CA TYR A 60 11.35 17.73 0.32
C TYR A 60 11.04 17.08 -1.04
N LEU A 61 10.12 16.12 -1.03
CA LEU A 61 9.72 15.35 -2.22
C LEU A 61 8.80 16.16 -3.13
N ALA A 62 7.77 16.79 -2.56
CA ALA A 62 6.75 17.52 -3.31
C ALA A 62 6.27 18.75 -2.53
N PRO A 63 7.09 19.82 -2.41
CA PRO A 63 6.83 20.95 -1.52
C PRO A 63 5.47 21.64 -1.76
N ASN A 64 5.06 21.79 -3.02
CA ASN A 64 3.84 22.48 -3.41
C ASN A 64 2.56 21.66 -3.16
N ILE A 65 2.69 20.34 -3.00
CA ILE A 65 1.57 19.40 -2.90
C ILE A 65 1.44 18.89 -1.46
N SER A 66 2.55 18.37 -0.94
CA SER A 66 2.69 17.75 0.37
C SER A 66 4.01 18.18 1.02
N PRO A 67 4.04 19.35 1.69
CA PRO A 67 5.27 19.93 2.24
C PRO A 67 5.95 19.09 3.33
N GLY A 68 5.25 18.11 3.92
CA GLY A 68 5.81 17.22 4.95
C GLY A 68 6.53 15.98 4.42
N LYS A 69 6.48 15.70 3.10
CA LYS A 69 7.10 14.49 2.52
C LYS A 69 8.54 14.77 2.10
N THR A 70 9.44 13.85 2.39
CA THR A 70 10.87 13.94 2.04
C THR A 70 11.34 12.72 1.24
N TRP A 71 12.41 12.90 0.46
CA TRP A 71 13.04 11.81 -0.31
C TRP A 71 13.64 10.75 0.61
N GLU A 72 14.21 11.14 1.75
CA GLU A 72 14.75 10.19 2.73
C GLU A 72 13.63 9.32 3.31
N GLY A 73 12.48 9.94 3.64
CA GLY A 73 11.28 9.22 4.06
C GLY A 73 10.78 8.28 2.97
N ALA A 74 10.69 8.73 1.72
CA ALA A 74 10.26 7.91 0.59
C ALA A 74 11.12 6.65 0.40
N ILE A 75 12.45 6.79 0.45
CA ILE A 75 13.39 5.67 0.35
C ILE A 75 13.24 4.72 1.53
N ALA A 76 13.13 5.25 2.76
CA ALA A 76 12.88 4.44 3.94
C ALA A 76 11.55 3.69 3.87
N GLY A 77 10.51 4.30 3.31
CA GLY A 77 9.22 3.68 3.04
C GLY A 77 9.34 2.46 2.14
N VAL A 78 10.13 2.56 1.06
CA VAL A 78 10.40 1.43 0.16
C VAL A 78 11.11 0.30 0.92
N LEU A 79 12.13 0.63 1.71
CA LEU A 79 12.83 -0.38 2.51
C LEU A 79 11.91 -1.04 3.54
N GLY A 80 11.07 -0.27 4.23
CA GLY A 80 10.10 -0.78 5.18
C GLY A 80 9.07 -1.71 4.54
N ALA A 81 8.57 -1.36 3.36
CA ALA A 81 7.66 -2.21 2.60
C ALA A 81 8.32 -3.52 2.15
N ILE A 82 9.57 -3.47 1.67
CA ILE A 82 10.32 -4.68 1.29
C ILE A 82 10.53 -5.58 2.51
N ILE A 83 10.89 -5.02 3.67
CA ILE A 83 11.05 -5.79 4.91
C ILE A 83 9.73 -6.47 5.28
N VAL A 84 8.63 -5.72 5.36
CA VAL A 84 7.31 -6.30 5.70
C VAL A 84 6.89 -7.37 4.69
N SER A 85 7.09 -7.11 3.40
CA SER A 85 6.80 -8.07 2.34
C SER A 85 7.59 -9.38 2.51
N LEU A 86 8.88 -9.29 2.85
CA LEU A 86 9.71 -10.46 3.14
C LEU A 86 9.24 -11.19 4.40
N LEU A 87 8.77 -10.49 5.44
CA LEU A 87 8.21 -11.12 6.64
C LEU A 87 7.01 -12.03 6.30
N PHE A 88 6.21 -11.67 5.29
CA PHE A 88 5.11 -12.50 4.78
C PHE A 88 5.57 -13.79 4.06
N THR A 89 6.86 -13.93 3.77
CA THR A 89 7.45 -15.15 3.19
C THR A 89 8.34 -15.94 4.17
N LEU A 90 8.65 -15.38 5.34
CA LEU A 90 9.61 -15.97 6.29
C LEU A 90 9.25 -17.38 6.80
N PRO A 91 7.99 -17.74 7.10
CA PRO A 91 7.68 -19.08 7.61
C PRO A 91 8.00 -20.23 6.64
N LYS A 92 8.22 -19.93 5.36
CA LYS A 92 8.78 -20.86 4.38
C LYS A 92 10.14 -21.41 4.84
N LEU A 93 10.95 -20.59 5.51
CA LEU A 93 12.26 -20.97 6.04
C LEU A 93 12.15 -21.98 7.19
N PHE A 94 11.04 -21.95 7.95
CA PHE A 94 10.81 -22.80 9.12
C PHE A 94 9.88 -23.97 8.83
N THR A 95 9.41 -24.12 7.57
CA THR A 95 8.45 -25.16 7.14
C THR A 95 7.19 -25.19 8.01
N ILE A 96 6.78 -24.05 8.56
CA ILE A 96 5.56 -23.95 9.37
C ILE A 96 4.39 -23.67 8.42
N PRO A 97 3.44 -24.61 8.25
CA PRO A 97 2.23 -24.35 7.48
C PRO A 97 1.44 -23.28 8.24
N ASN A 98 1.32 -22.09 7.65
CA ASN A 98 0.55 -21.02 8.27
C ASN A 98 -0.31 -20.33 7.21
N PRO A 99 -1.65 -20.32 7.39
CA PRO A 99 -2.60 -19.80 6.43
C PRO A 99 -2.55 -18.27 6.25
N LEU A 100 -1.63 -17.57 6.94
CA LEU A 100 -1.41 -16.13 6.85
C LEU A 100 -0.19 -15.74 5.99
N TYR A 101 0.54 -16.70 5.42
CA TYR A 101 1.81 -16.43 4.73
C TYR A 101 1.81 -16.86 3.26
N LEU A 102 2.61 -16.17 2.46
CA LEU A 102 2.70 -16.34 1.01
C LEU A 102 3.72 -17.44 0.66
N GLN A 103 3.34 -18.70 0.85
CA GLN A 103 4.25 -19.85 0.65
C GLN A 103 4.65 -20.06 -0.82
N ASP A 104 3.75 -19.73 -1.75
CA ASP A 104 3.94 -19.89 -3.19
C ASP A 104 4.87 -18.84 -3.80
N PHE A 105 5.17 -17.76 -3.08
CA PHE A 105 5.97 -16.65 -3.59
C PHE A 105 7.47 -16.94 -3.37
N SER A 106 8.27 -16.55 -4.36
CA SER A 106 9.73 -16.45 -4.22
C SER A 106 10.12 -15.17 -3.48
N TYR A 107 11.30 -15.16 -2.86
CA TYR A 107 11.83 -13.95 -2.21
C TYR A 107 11.98 -12.78 -3.19
N GLY A 108 12.35 -13.06 -4.44
CA GLY A 108 12.43 -12.05 -5.50
C GLY A 108 11.07 -11.42 -5.81
N GLN A 109 10.02 -12.23 -5.91
CA GLN A 109 8.64 -11.74 -6.10
C GLN A 109 8.19 -10.88 -4.91
N ALA A 110 8.49 -11.29 -3.67
CA ALA A 110 8.17 -10.51 -2.48
C ALA A 110 8.88 -9.14 -2.48
N ILE A 111 10.17 -9.09 -2.82
CA ILE A 111 10.93 -7.83 -2.91
C ILE A 111 10.30 -6.90 -3.96
N VAL A 112 10.03 -7.43 -5.17
CA VAL A 112 9.41 -6.65 -6.24
C VAL A 112 8.03 -6.14 -5.82
N LEU A 113 7.22 -6.98 -5.19
CA LEU A 113 5.88 -6.60 -4.76
C LEU A 113 5.92 -5.55 -3.64
N GLY A 114 6.82 -5.67 -2.67
CA GLY A 114 7.02 -4.66 -1.62
C GLY A 114 7.45 -3.31 -2.19
N LEU A 115 8.37 -3.32 -3.16
CA LEU A 115 8.80 -2.13 -3.89
C LEU A 115 7.62 -1.47 -4.63
N LEU A 116 6.85 -2.27 -5.38
CA LEU A 116 5.71 -1.75 -6.15
C LEU A 116 4.64 -1.17 -5.22
N VAL A 117 4.26 -1.89 -4.16
CA VAL A 117 3.26 -1.41 -3.19
C VAL A 117 3.69 -0.08 -2.56
N SER A 118 4.97 0.07 -2.17
CA SER A 118 5.44 1.33 -1.62
C SER A 118 5.41 2.47 -2.61
N ILE A 119 5.91 2.27 -3.84
CA ILE A 119 5.93 3.32 -4.87
C ILE A 119 4.51 3.80 -5.16
N PHE A 120 3.59 2.86 -5.43
CA PHE A 120 2.22 3.21 -5.77
C PHE A 120 1.42 3.74 -4.58
N GLY A 121 1.67 3.27 -3.36
CA GLY A 121 1.08 3.84 -2.15
C GLY A 121 1.52 5.29 -1.93
N GLN A 122 2.82 5.58 -2.08
CA GLN A 122 3.34 6.94 -1.98
C GLN A 122 2.78 7.86 -3.08
N LEU A 123 2.60 7.34 -4.30
CA LEU A 123 1.92 8.05 -5.39
C LEU A 123 0.44 8.30 -5.05
N GLY A 124 -0.25 7.34 -4.43
CA GLY A 124 -1.63 7.47 -3.97
C GLY A 124 -1.83 8.68 -3.05
N ASP A 125 -1.01 8.80 -2.00
CA ASP A 125 -0.99 9.97 -1.13
C ASP A 125 -0.75 11.29 -1.86
N LEU A 126 0.14 11.30 -2.86
CA LEU A 126 0.42 12.51 -3.64
C LEU A 126 -0.76 12.87 -4.54
N VAL A 127 -1.41 11.88 -5.15
CA VAL A 127 -2.63 12.06 -5.94
C VAL A 127 -3.76 12.60 -5.06
N GLU A 128 -3.98 12.03 -3.88
CA GLU A 128 -4.98 12.56 -2.96
C GLU A 128 -4.64 13.98 -2.50
N SER A 129 -3.38 14.22 -2.12
CA SER A 129 -2.93 15.55 -1.74
C SER A 129 -3.17 16.56 -2.85
N LEU A 130 -2.91 16.21 -4.11
CA LEU A 130 -3.24 17.03 -5.29
C LEU A 130 -4.74 17.30 -5.42
N LEU A 131 -5.58 16.27 -5.28
CA LEU A 131 -7.04 16.42 -5.33
C LEU A 131 -7.53 17.39 -4.26
N LYS A 132 -7.00 17.30 -3.03
CA LYS A 132 -7.34 18.22 -1.93
C LYS A 132 -6.94 19.67 -2.25
N ARG A 133 -5.72 19.88 -2.78
CA ARG A 133 -5.24 21.22 -3.16
C ARG A 133 -6.04 21.85 -4.30
N ASN A 134 -6.41 21.05 -5.31
CA ASN A 134 -7.24 21.52 -6.42
C ASN A 134 -8.64 21.96 -5.95
N MET A 135 -9.14 21.35 -4.87
CA MET A 135 -10.42 21.71 -4.27
C MET A 135 -10.29 22.82 -3.20
N GLY A 136 -9.10 23.38 -2.99
CA GLY A 136 -8.85 24.43 -1.99
C GLY A 136 -8.96 23.96 -0.54
N VAL A 137 -8.94 22.65 -0.29
CA VAL A 137 -9.07 22.05 1.05
C VAL A 137 -7.77 21.36 1.48
N LYS A 138 -7.63 21.16 2.79
CA LYS A 138 -6.50 20.40 3.36
C LYS A 138 -6.88 18.96 3.69
N ASP A 139 -8.06 18.77 4.25
CA ASP A 139 -8.58 17.47 4.68
C ASP A 139 -9.76 17.08 3.78
N SER A 140 -9.90 15.78 3.50
CA SER A 140 -10.97 15.25 2.63
C SER A 140 -12.37 15.36 3.26
N GLY A 141 -12.44 15.54 4.58
CA GLY A 141 -13.68 15.68 5.33
C GLY A 141 -13.46 15.89 6.82
N LYS A 142 -14.54 15.81 7.61
CA LYS A 142 -14.53 15.97 9.07
C LYS A 142 -15.14 14.76 9.80
N LEU A 143 -15.22 13.62 9.12
CA LEU A 143 -15.97 12.47 9.59
C LEU A 143 -15.32 11.81 10.82
N ILE A 144 -13.98 11.88 10.94
CA ILE A 144 -13.25 11.37 12.09
C ILE A 144 -12.79 12.56 12.94
N PRO A 145 -13.34 12.75 14.15
CA PRO A 145 -12.96 13.85 15.04
C PRO A 145 -11.44 13.88 15.28
N GLY A 146 -10.82 15.01 14.97
CA GLY A 146 -9.38 15.24 15.13
C GLY A 146 -8.47 14.55 14.09
N HIS A 147 -9.02 13.77 13.16
CA HIS A 147 -8.22 12.96 12.21
C HIS A 147 -8.52 13.23 10.72
N GLY A 148 -9.50 14.08 10.42
CA GLY A 148 -9.88 14.44 9.05
C GLY A 148 -10.99 13.55 8.49
N GLY A 149 -10.94 13.27 7.19
CA GLY A 149 -11.85 12.36 6.52
C GLY A 149 -11.33 10.93 6.47
N VAL A 150 -12.20 10.01 6.07
CA VAL A 150 -11.85 8.59 5.88
C VAL A 150 -10.87 8.42 4.73
N LEU A 151 -10.99 9.25 3.69
CA LEU A 151 -10.14 9.19 2.51
C LEU A 151 -8.67 9.50 2.87
N ASP A 152 -8.44 10.46 3.79
CA ASP A 152 -7.11 10.81 4.34
C ASP A 152 -6.42 9.64 5.10
N ARG A 153 -7.07 8.49 5.22
CA ARG A 153 -6.54 7.27 5.86
C ARG A 153 -6.40 6.10 4.89
N MET A 154 -6.90 6.27 3.68
CA MET A 154 -6.95 5.25 2.64
C MET A 154 -6.13 5.64 1.41
N ASP A 155 -5.56 6.85 1.34
CA ASP A 155 -4.79 7.36 0.20
C ASP A 155 -3.74 6.34 -0.28
N SER A 156 -2.89 5.87 0.62
CA SER A 156 -1.83 4.91 0.31
C SER A 156 -2.38 3.51 0.01
N VAL A 157 -3.46 3.13 0.69
CA VAL A 157 -4.10 1.81 0.58
C VAL A 157 -4.81 1.61 -0.75
N VAL A 158 -5.42 2.67 -1.29
CA VAL A 158 -6.25 2.64 -2.50
C VAL A 158 -5.50 2.01 -3.69
N PHE A 159 -4.20 2.30 -3.84
CA PHE A 159 -3.40 1.71 -4.92
C PHE A 159 -2.82 0.34 -4.60
N ALA A 160 -2.63 0.01 -3.33
CA ALA A 160 -2.00 -1.25 -2.92
C ALA A 160 -2.78 -2.48 -3.41
N GLY A 161 -4.12 -2.47 -3.30
CA GLY A 161 -4.96 -3.56 -3.77
C GLY A 161 -4.85 -3.80 -5.28
N VAL A 162 -4.82 -2.71 -6.07
CA VAL A 162 -4.70 -2.78 -7.54
C VAL A 162 -3.36 -3.38 -7.94
N VAL A 163 -2.27 -2.91 -7.32
CA VAL A 163 -0.91 -3.37 -7.61
C VAL A 163 -0.76 -4.85 -7.29
N VAL A 164 -1.20 -5.27 -6.09
CA VAL A 164 -1.10 -6.68 -5.68
C VAL A 164 -1.96 -7.55 -6.58
N TYR A 165 -3.18 -7.14 -6.91
CA TYR A 165 -4.06 -7.90 -7.79
C TYR A 165 -3.42 -8.14 -9.16
N TYR A 166 -3.01 -7.07 -9.85
CA TYR A 166 -2.45 -7.23 -11.19
C TYR A 166 -1.11 -7.96 -11.18
N TYR A 167 -0.29 -7.77 -10.15
CA TYR A 167 0.94 -8.54 -10.01
C TYR A 167 0.65 -10.05 -9.90
N VAL A 168 -0.34 -10.44 -9.08
CA VAL A 168 -0.72 -11.85 -8.92
C VAL A 168 -1.29 -12.44 -10.21
N ILE A 169 -2.04 -11.65 -11.00
CA ILE A 169 -2.63 -12.13 -12.25
C ILE A 169 -1.60 -12.34 -13.37
N TRP A 170 -0.57 -11.48 -13.42
CA TRP A 170 0.33 -11.41 -14.59
C TRP A 170 1.75 -11.93 -14.33
N ALA A 171 2.20 -11.94 -13.08
CA ALA A 171 3.59 -12.24 -12.72
C ALA A 171 3.75 -13.54 -11.90
N ILE A 172 2.65 -14.24 -11.62
CA ILE A 172 2.60 -15.51 -10.90
C ILE A 172 1.71 -16.47 -11.66
#